data_AF-A0A0Q8DQG1-F1
#
_entry.id   AF-A0A0Q8DQG1-F1
#
_cell.length_a   1.000
_cell.length_b   1.000
_cell.length_c   1.000
_cell.angle_alpha   90.00
_cell.angle_beta   90.00
_cell.angle_gamma   90.00
#
_symmetry.space_group_name_H-M   'P 1'
#
loop_
_entity.id
_entity.type
_entity.pdbx_description
1 polymer ?
#
loop_
_entity_poly.entity_id
_entity_poly.type
_entity_poly.pdbx_seq_one_letter_code
_entity_poly.pdbx_strand_id
1 'polypeptide(L)'
;MIPLQIKNNGTVVEGYDITVVGGPASWATVEPAQVSLYPGTATTATVTFRPPRSATTAVGSQRFGVVITPRDNPNNAVVPEGVVEILPFLDTTAELVPRTSQGRRGKHQVAIDNRGNVPVNVLVTAGSEGNRALLSVDPVGLVIPPGEARFTKVRAKGRRAIWRGQPVTHNFVVEVTPENSTPVDLDGSYVQTPVIPKWLIWALIGLILLAAALAALWFTLLKPTIESQAKEAAEEAAADAEKAAGEAKKNAEAANGAATNAQKSADKADQVAGVKPAPKVILTDVSRRLHVDPLGGGGTDAQNYDIVDEGVYRLTDVVLSNPQGDFGRAVLLVDGEVQMDVALENFRDLDFHFVSPIVASERIRLLVTCRTPGTPPDAPPATRCDTSALLGGTLSVPSS
;
A
#
# COMPACT_ATOMS: atom_id res chain seq x y z
N MET A 1 -5.88 61.12 10.64
CA MET A 1 -4.98 62.30 10.77
C MET A 1 -5.28 62.96 12.09
N ILE A 2 -4.26 63.42 12.81
CA ILE A 2 -4.41 64.07 14.12
C ILE A 2 -3.64 65.40 14.10
N PRO A 3 -4.28 66.52 14.49
CA PRO A 3 -3.58 67.79 14.64
C PRO A 3 -2.71 67.79 15.91
N LEU A 4 -1.50 68.30 15.79
CA LEU A 4 -0.53 68.50 16.88
C LEU A 4 -0.21 69.98 16.99
N GLN A 5 -0.68 70.62 18.05
CA GLN A 5 -0.38 72.02 18.32
C GLN A 5 0.94 72.16 19.08
N ILE A 6 1.84 72.98 18.56
CA ILE A 6 3.16 73.25 19.14
C ILE A 6 3.25 74.74 19.41
N LYS A 7 3.65 75.11 20.63
CA LYS A 7 3.79 76.51 21.05
C LYS A 7 5.17 76.76 21.65
N ASN A 8 5.85 77.80 21.17
CA ASN A 8 7.10 78.25 21.77
C ASN A 8 6.81 79.17 22.96
N ASN A 9 7.07 78.69 24.18
CA ASN A 9 6.94 79.48 25.42
C ASN A 9 8.27 80.13 25.86
N GLY A 10 9.33 80.00 25.07
CA GLY A 10 10.62 80.63 25.31
C GLY A 10 10.65 82.12 24.92
N THR A 11 11.80 82.75 25.16
CA THR A 11 12.05 84.17 24.88
C THR A 11 12.83 84.40 23.58
N VAL A 12 13.28 83.33 22.92
CA VAL A 12 14.02 83.36 21.66
C VAL A 12 13.32 82.53 20.57
N VAL A 13 13.64 82.79 19.31
CA VAL A 13 13.19 81.95 18.19
C VAL A 13 13.85 80.58 18.33
N GLU A 14 13.07 79.52 18.17
CA GLU A 14 13.54 78.14 18.30
C GLU A 14 13.04 77.31 17.13
N GLY A 15 13.89 76.39 16.66
CA GLY A 15 13.54 75.38 15.67
C GLY A 15 13.14 74.08 16.36
N TYR A 16 12.10 73.42 15.88
CA TYR A 16 11.67 72.12 16.39
C TYR A 16 11.70 71.08 15.28
N ASP A 17 12.37 69.96 15.54
CA ASP A 17 12.32 68.76 14.73
C ASP A 17 11.31 67.78 15.34
N ILE A 18 10.37 67.29 14.52
CA ILE A 18 9.21 66.51 14.96
C ILE A 18 9.29 65.10 14.36
N THR A 19 9.33 64.08 15.22
CA THR A 19 9.45 62.68 14.79
C THR A 19 8.44 61.80 15.54
N VAL A 20 7.76 60.89 14.84
CA VAL A 20 6.89 59.88 15.47
C VAL A 20 7.74 58.68 15.90
N VAL A 21 7.53 58.21 17.13
CA VAL A 21 8.17 57.03 17.71
C VAL A 21 7.11 56.05 18.22
N GLY A 22 7.50 54.80 18.43
CA GLY A 22 6.61 53.71 18.84
C GLY A 22 6.17 52.83 17.67
N GLY A 23 5.18 51.96 17.90
CA GLY A 23 4.73 50.97 16.90
C GLY A 23 4.33 51.57 15.55
N PRO A 24 3.59 52.69 15.52
CA PRO A 24 3.17 53.35 14.28
C PRO A 24 4.25 54.09 13.49
N ALA A 25 5.46 54.26 14.03
CA ALA A 25 6.48 55.13 13.44
C ALA A 25 6.81 54.78 11.97
N SER A 26 6.80 53.50 11.63
CA SER A 26 7.12 53.01 10.27
C SER A 26 6.08 53.38 9.20
N TRP A 27 4.86 53.74 9.60
CA TRP A 27 3.75 54.09 8.72
C TRP A 27 3.06 55.40 9.14
N ALA A 28 3.75 56.22 9.94
CA ALA A 28 3.31 57.54 10.36
C ALA A 28 4.19 58.61 9.69
N THR A 29 3.58 59.73 9.34
CA THR A 29 4.23 60.89 8.72
C THR A 29 3.76 62.16 9.41
N VAL A 30 4.65 63.15 9.55
CA VAL A 30 4.31 64.44 10.15
C VAL A 30 4.62 65.55 9.17
N GLU A 31 3.64 66.42 8.94
CA GLU A 31 3.79 67.56 8.04
C GLU A 31 3.31 68.85 8.72
N PRO A 32 4.14 69.90 8.81
CA PRO A 32 5.59 69.90 8.55
C PRO A 32 6.38 69.12 9.62
N ALA A 33 7.47 68.45 9.22
CA ALA A 33 8.37 67.72 10.14
C ALA A 33 9.37 68.64 10.87
N GLN A 34 9.55 69.86 10.36
CA GLN A 34 10.40 70.89 10.97
C GLN A 34 9.66 72.22 10.96
N VAL A 35 9.69 72.93 12.08
CA VAL A 35 9.06 74.25 12.22
C VAL A 35 9.98 75.20 12.97
N SER A 36 9.95 76.48 12.60
CA SER A 36 10.62 77.55 13.36
C SER A 36 9.56 78.49 13.92
N LEU A 37 9.58 78.69 15.24
CA LEU A 37 8.54 79.45 15.94
C LEU A 37 9.14 80.62 16.69
N TYR A 38 8.53 81.80 16.51
CA TYR A 38 8.84 82.98 17.30
C TYR A 38 8.33 82.81 18.75
N PRO A 39 8.92 83.52 19.72
CA PRO A 39 8.43 83.58 21.09
C PRO A 39 6.92 83.82 21.17
N GLY A 40 6.20 82.98 21.94
CA GLY A 40 4.77 83.09 22.18
C GLY A 40 3.86 82.59 21.04
N THR A 41 4.41 82.26 19.87
CA THR A 41 3.64 81.78 18.70
C THR A 41 3.38 80.29 18.75
N ALA A 42 2.29 79.85 18.10
CA ALA A 42 1.95 78.45 17.95
C ALA A 42 1.75 78.09 16.48
N THR A 43 2.03 76.84 16.14
CA THR A 43 1.73 76.24 14.84
C THR A 43 1.05 74.89 15.04
N THR A 44 0.43 74.38 13.99
CA THR A 44 -0.20 73.06 13.98
C THR A 44 0.49 72.18 12.95
N ALA A 45 1.12 71.11 13.40
CA ALA A 45 1.58 70.03 12.54
C ALA A 45 0.50 68.95 12.43
N THR A 46 0.43 68.24 11.30
CA THR A 46 -0.51 67.15 11.10
C THR A 46 0.22 65.81 11.13
N VAL A 47 -0.19 64.93 12.03
CA VAL A 47 0.27 63.55 12.09
C VAL A 47 -0.67 62.67 11.28
N THR A 48 -0.13 62.03 10.23
CA THR A 48 -0.89 61.15 9.33
C THR A 48 -0.41 59.71 9.47
N PHE A 49 -1.35 58.83 9.82
CA PHE A 49 -1.14 57.39 9.96
C PHE A 49 -1.66 56.66 8.71
N ARG A 50 -0.83 55.80 8.11
CA ARG A 50 -1.16 54.99 6.93
C ARG A 50 -0.75 53.51 7.11
N PRO A 51 -1.41 52.77 8.03
CA PRO A 51 -1.04 51.38 8.28
C PRO A 51 -1.14 50.56 6.99
N PRO A 52 -0.15 49.68 6.70
CA PRO A 52 -0.17 48.87 5.49
C PRO A 52 -1.31 47.86 5.54
N ARG A 53 -1.99 47.65 4.40
CA ARG A 53 -3.02 46.61 4.22
C ARG A 53 -2.34 45.26 4.06
N SER A 54 -1.85 44.73 5.19
CA SER A 54 -1.11 43.47 5.27
C SER A 54 -1.61 42.66 6.44
N ALA A 55 -1.56 41.33 6.30
CA ALA A 55 -1.84 40.39 7.37
C ALA A 55 -0.89 40.55 8.59
N THR A 56 0.30 41.11 8.37
CA THR A 56 1.29 41.36 9.42
C THR A 56 0.96 42.58 10.29
N THR A 57 0.00 43.41 9.90
CA THR A 57 -0.40 44.60 10.64
C THR A 57 -1.30 44.21 11.81
N ALA A 58 -0.71 44.07 12.99
CA ALA A 58 -1.42 43.64 14.20
C ALA A 58 -2.61 44.54 14.54
N VAL A 59 -3.77 43.92 14.77
CA VAL A 59 -5.00 44.58 15.23
C VAL A 59 -4.87 44.99 16.69
N GLY A 60 -5.56 46.08 17.04
CA GLY A 60 -5.68 46.58 18.40
C GLY A 60 -4.94 47.90 18.63
N SER A 61 -4.84 48.28 19.90
CA SER A 61 -4.29 49.55 20.33
C SER A 61 -2.75 49.56 20.25
N GLN A 62 -2.20 50.42 19.41
CA GLN A 62 -0.76 50.70 19.36
C GLN A 62 -0.45 52.07 19.95
N ARG A 63 0.52 52.11 20.87
CA ARG A 63 1.00 53.35 21.47
C ARG A 63 2.01 54.03 20.55
N PHE A 64 1.92 55.34 20.45
CA PHE A 64 2.90 56.18 19.78
C PHE A 64 3.25 57.39 20.65
N GLY A 65 4.44 57.93 20.42
CA GLY A 65 4.87 59.23 20.93
C GLY A 65 5.24 60.13 19.78
N VAL A 66 5.07 61.44 19.94
CA VAL A 66 5.61 62.42 18.99
C VAL A 66 6.73 63.18 19.67
N VAL A 67 7.98 62.87 19.33
CA VAL A 67 9.14 63.55 19.90
C VAL A 67 9.29 64.90 19.22
N ILE A 68 9.19 65.97 20.01
CA ILE A 68 9.41 67.34 19.58
C ILE A 68 10.74 67.77 20.19
N THR A 69 11.78 67.86 19.36
CA THR A 69 13.15 68.16 19.80
C THR A 69 13.50 69.59 19.43
N PRO A 70 13.78 70.48 20.41
CA PRO A 70 14.34 71.80 20.12
C PRO A 70 15.73 71.66 19.51
N ARG A 71 16.03 72.44 18.48
CA ARG A 71 17.30 72.35 17.73
C ARG A 71 18.46 72.94 18.50
N ASP A 72 18.23 74.03 19.24
CA ASP A 72 19.28 74.69 20.02
C ASP A 72 19.54 73.96 21.35
N ASN A 73 18.50 73.36 21.95
CA ASN A 73 18.59 72.63 23.22
C ASN A 73 17.91 71.25 23.17
N PRO A 74 18.57 70.22 22.58
CA PRO A 74 17.98 68.90 22.42
C PRO A 74 17.56 68.19 23.71
N ASN A 75 18.18 68.56 24.86
CA ASN A 75 17.85 67.99 26.17
C ASN A 75 16.45 68.37 26.69
N ASN A 76 15.79 69.36 26.06
CA ASN A 76 14.47 69.85 26.45
C ASN A 76 13.35 69.27 25.56
N ALA A 77 13.54 68.06 25.03
CA ALA A 77 12.53 67.40 24.19
C ALA A 77 11.24 67.09 24.97
N VAL A 78 10.10 67.27 24.31
CA VAL A 78 8.77 66.93 24.85
C VAL A 78 8.17 65.83 23.99
N VAL A 79 7.52 64.84 24.64
CA VAL A 79 6.92 63.70 23.96
C VAL A 79 5.45 63.56 24.37
N PRO A 80 4.51 64.17 23.63
CA PRO A 80 3.11 63.83 23.75
C PRO A 80 2.87 62.39 23.31
N GLU A 81 2.16 61.62 24.13
CA GLU A 81 1.82 60.22 23.86
C GLU A 81 0.38 60.10 23.37
N GLY A 82 0.13 59.09 22.53
CA GLY A 82 -1.19 58.77 22.02
C GLY A 82 -1.36 57.28 21.74
N VAL A 83 -2.61 56.90 21.46
CA VAL A 83 -2.98 55.54 21.07
C VAL A 83 -3.69 55.60 19.73
N VAL A 84 -3.27 54.75 18.81
CA VAL A 84 -3.99 54.49 17.55
C VAL A 84 -4.56 53.08 17.59
N GLU A 85 -5.86 52.95 17.33
CA GLU A 85 -6.52 51.66 17.26
C GLU A 85 -6.54 51.18 15.80
N ILE A 86 -5.94 50.01 15.56
CA ILE A 86 -5.98 49.35 14.26
C ILE A 86 -7.17 48.40 14.25
N LEU A 87 -8.13 48.68 13.37
CA LEU A 87 -9.32 47.86 13.18
C LEU A 87 -9.01 46.59 12.35
N PRO A 88 -9.85 45.54 12.48
CA PRO A 88 -9.79 44.38 11.60
C PRO A 88 -9.93 44.77 10.12
N PHE A 89 -9.04 44.21 9.32
CA PHE A 89 -9.07 44.26 7.87
C PHE A 89 -9.30 42.84 7.36
N LEU A 90 -10.40 42.65 6.64
CA LEU A 90 -10.83 41.38 6.10
C LEU A 90 -10.62 41.38 4.59
N ASP A 91 -9.89 40.39 4.10
CA ASP A 91 -9.65 40.16 2.67
C ASP A 91 -9.43 38.67 2.45
N THR A 92 -10.49 37.98 2.05
CA THR A 92 -10.48 36.52 1.84
C THR A 92 -10.58 36.26 0.35
N THR A 93 -9.62 35.52 -0.20
CA THR A 93 -9.64 35.09 -1.60
C THR A 93 -9.67 33.57 -1.69
N ALA A 94 -10.29 33.02 -2.73
CA ALA A 94 -10.33 31.59 -2.93
C ALA A 94 -10.15 31.21 -4.40
N GLU A 95 -9.61 30.01 -4.64
CA GLU A 95 -9.39 29.45 -5.98
C GLU A 95 -9.69 27.96 -6.01
N LEU A 96 -10.31 27.49 -7.10
CA LEU A 96 -10.61 26.07 -7.34
C LEU A 96 -9.59 25.43 -8.30
N VAL A 97 -8.90 24.39 -7.83
CA VAL A 97 -7.84 23.69 -8.57
C VAL A 97 -8.05 22.16 -8.56
N PRO A 98 -8.10 21.49 -9.72
CA PRO A 98 -8.35 22.07 -11.05
C PRO A 98 -9.80 22.61 -11.14
N ARG A 99 -10.07 23.56 -12.05
CA ARG A 99 -11.45 24.01 -12.33
C ARG A 99 -12.30 22.94 -13.03
N THR A 100 -11.67 22.15 -13.90
CA THR A 100 -12.31 21.06 -14.63
C THR A 100 -11.62 19.74 -14.30
N SER A 101 -12.40 18.73 -13.92
CA SER A 101 -11.90 17.37 -13.71
C SER A 101 -12.63 16.37 -14.59
N GLN A 102 -12.01 15.22 -14.85
CA GLN A 102 -12.60 14.17 -15.69
C GLN A 102 -12.44 12.78 -15.06
N GLY A 103 -13.40 11.89 -15.33
CA GLY A 103 -13.30 10.48 -14.93
C GLY A 103 -14.62 9.91 -14.40
N ARG A 104 -14.51 8.92 -13.51
CA ARG A 104 -15.65 8.36 -12.74
C ARG A 104 -16.00 9.20 -11.51
N ARG A 105 -15.04 9.97 -11.00
CA ARG A 105 -15.18 10.94 -9.91
C ARG A 105 -14.30 12.14 -10.23
N GLY A 106 -14.80 13.32 -9.93
CA GLY A 106 -14.04 14.57 -10.00
C GLY A 106 -13.35 14.84 -8.68
N LYS A 107 -12.08 15.24 -8.73
CA LYS A 107 -11.30 15.67 -7.57
C LYS A 107 -10.93 17.12 -7.79
N HIS A 108 -11.30 17.96 -6.84
CA HIS A 108 -10.99 19.37 -6.81
C HIS A 108 -10.50 19.75 -5.42
N GLN A 109 -9.74 20.82 -5.35
CA GLN A 109 -9.22 21.41 -4.13
C GLN A 109 -9.49 22.90 -4.19
N VAL A 110 -10.04 23.43 -3.11
CA VAL A 110 -10.26 24.87 -2.96
C VAL A 110 -9.13 25.38 -2.09
N ALA A 111 -8.32 26.28 -2.63
CA ALA A 111 -7.35 27.07 -1.88
C ALA A 111 -8.06 28.32 -1.37
N ILE A 112 -7.96 28.59 -0.07
CA ILE A 112 -8.58 29.75 0.57
C ILE A 112 -7.46 30.50 1.28
N ASP A 113 -7.22 31.73 0.87
CA ASP A 113 -6.17 32.61 1.39
C ASP A 113 -6.81 33.71 2.24
N ASN A 114 -6.27 33.89 3.44
CA ASN A 114 -6.61 35.03 4.29
C ASN A 114 -5.53 36.11 4.15
N ARG A 115 -5.81 37.16 3.39
CA ARG A 115 -4.96 38.36 3.25
C ARG A 115 -5.25 39.43 4.30
N GLY A 116 -6.28 39.21 5.12
CA GLY A 116 -6.64 40.05 6.25
C GLY A 116 -5.67 39.90 7.42
N ASN A 117 -5.85 40.75 8.43
CA ASN A 117 -5.00 40.81 9.63
C ASN A 117 -5.63 40.16 10.87
N VAL A 118 -6.76 39.47 10.71
CA VAL A 118 -7.41 38.67 11.76
C VAL A 118 -7.72 37.26 11.24
N PRO A 119 -7.77 36.24 12.12
CA PRO A 119 -8.22 34.90 11.73
C PRO A 119 -9.65 34.95 11.16
N VAL A 120 -9.90 34.18 10.10
CA VAL A 120 -11.22 34.12 9.46
C VAL A 120 -11.76 32.69 9.55
N ASN A 121 -13.00 32.57 10.04
CA ASN A 121 -13.78 31.34 9.99
C ASN A 121 -14.50 31.27 8.65
N VAL A 122 -14.34 30.16 7.94
CA VAL A 122 -14.91 29.96 6.61
C VAL A 122 -15.70 28.67 6.57
N LEU A 123 -16.91 28.76 6.01
CA LEU A 123 -17.75 27.62 5.66
C LEU A 123 -17.72 27.42 4.15
N VAL A 124 -17.51 26.19 3.70
CA VAL A 124 -17.45 25.86 2.27
C VAL A 124 -18.61 24.93 1.94
N THR A 125 -19.45 25.35 1.02
CA THR A 125 -20.56 24.55 0.51
C THR A 125 -20.40 24.34 -0.99
N ALA A 126 -20.99 23.28 -1.53
CA ALA A 126 -20.91 22.97 -2.94
C ALA A 126 -22.28 22.50 -3.45
N GLY A 127 -22.75 23.12 -4.52
CA GLY A 127 -24.03 22.85 -5.16
C GLY A 127 -23.89 22.60 -6.65
N SER A 128 -24.77 21.77 -7.22
CA SER A 128 -24.87 21.58 -8.67
C SER A 128 -26.25 21.94 -9.17
N GLU A 129 -26.33 22.54 -10.36
CA GLU A 129 -27.60 22.86 -10.99
C GLU A 129 -28.43 21.59 -11.23
N GLY A 130 -29.70 21.64 -10.84
CA GLY A 130 -30.62 20.51 -10.96
C GLY A 130 -30.17 19.25 -10.22
N ASN A 131 -29.24 19.36 -9.27
CA ASN A 131 -28.75 18.27 -8.44
C ASN A 131 -28.20 17.08 -9.27
N ARG A 132 -27.59 17.33 -10.42
CA ARG A 132 -27.11 16.28 -11.35
C ARG A 132 -25.81 15.60 -10.89
N ALA A 133 -25.01 16.30 -10.08
CA ALA A 133 -23.81 15.77 -9.43
C ALA A 133 -23.97 15.75 -7.90
N LEU A 134 -23.44 14.70 -7.28
CA LEU A 134 -23.23 14.61 -5.85
C LEU A 134 -21.88 15.24 -5.53
N LEU A 135 -21.88 16.24 -4.67
CA LEU A 135 -20.69 16.95 -4.22
C LEU A 135 -20.46 16.65 -2.74
N SER A 136 -19.21 16.43 -2.36
CA SER A 136 -18.82 16.38 -0.94
C SER A 136 -17.62 17.27 -0.70
N VAL A 137 -17.66 17.99 0.42
CA VAL A 137 -16.64 18.94 0.87
C VAL A 137 -16.03 18.43 2.17
N ASP A 138 -14.70 18.46 2.28
CA ASP A 138 -13.97 17.91 3.41
C ASP A 138 -12.62 18.64 3.63
N PRO A 139 -12.46 19.42 4.72
CA PRO A 139 -13.46 19.76 5.74
C PRO A 139 -14.46 20.84 5.24
N VAL A 140 -15.66 20.89 5.82
CA VAL A 140 -16.71 21.88 5.50
C VAL A 140 -16.44 23.23 6.15
N GLY A 141 -15.86 23.24 7.36
CA GLY A 141 -15.50 24.46 8.10
C GLY A 141 -14.02 24.47 8.43
N LEU A 142 -13.39 25.64 8.28
CA LEU A 142 -11.98 25.83 8.60
C LEU A 142 -11.70 27.24 9.15
N VAL A 143 -10.69 27.33 9.99
CA VAL A 143 -10.16 28.60 10.53
C VAL A 143 -8.84 28.89 9.84
N ILE A 144 -8.72 30.07 9.24
CA ILE A 144 -7.55 30.47 8.46
C ILE A 144 -6.84 31.61 9.18
N PRO A 145 -5.62 31.41 9.69
CA PRO A 145 -4.83 32.47 10.31
C PRO A 145 -4.54 33.62 9.34
N PRO A 146 -4.25 34.84 9.84
CA PRO A 146 -3.82 35.97 9.01
C PRO A 146 -2.60 35.61 8.15
N GLY A 147 -2.66 35.89 6.85
CA GLY A 147 -1.55 35.70 5.92
C GLY A 147 -1.31 34.26 5.51
N GLU A 148 -2.16 33.32 5.92
CA GLU A 148 -2.04 31.91 5.60
C GLU A 148 -3.08 31.43 4.60
N ALA A 149 -2.76 30.31 3.95
CA ALA A 149 -3.65 29.57 3.07
C ALA A 149 -4.07 28.25 3.73
N ARG A 150 -5.31 27.85 3.50
CA ARG A 150 -5.82 26.51 3.86
C ARG A 150 -6.57 25.91 2.69
N PHE A 151 -6.66 24.59 2.70
CA PHE A 151 -7.24 23.84 1.60
C PHE A 151 -8.40 22.97 2.06
N THR A 152 -9.46 22.93 1.26
CA THR A 152 -10.53 21.93 1.39
C THR A 152 -10.67 21.11 0.12
N LYS A 153 -11.04 19.83 0.25
CA LYS A 153 -11.21 18.92 -0.87
C LYS A 153 -12.67 18.89 -1.27
N VAL A 154 -12.93 19.10 -2.56
CA VAL A 154 -14.26 18.98 -3.17
C VAL A 154 -14.26 17.78 -4.11
N ARG A 155 -15.11 16.79 -3.82
CA ARG A 155 -15.27 15.59 -4.66
C ARG A 155 -16.61 15.65 -5.39
N ALA A 156 -16.56 15.52 -6.71
CA ALA A 156 -17.75 15.44 -7.56
C ALA A 156 -17.99 14.00 -8.01
N LYS A 157 -19.24 13.55 -8.04
CA LYS A 157 -19.63 12.24 -8.56
C LYS A 157 -20.98 12.34 -9.27
N GLY A 158 -21.07 11.76 -10.47
CA GLY A 158 -22.36 11.65 -11.16
C GLY A 158 -23.33 10.77 -10.39
N ARG A 159 -24.61 11.13 -10.34
CA ARG A 159 -25.66 10.33 -9.66
C ARG A 159 -25.86 8.95 -10.29
N ARG A 160 -25.81 8.87 -11.62
CA ARG A 160 -25.92 7.62 -12.38
C ARG A 160 -24.61 7.32 -13.07
N ALA A 161 -24.21 6.05 -13.10
CA ALA A 161 -23.03 5.64 -13.85
C ALA A 161 -23.32 5.64 -15.35
N ILE A 162 -22.42 6.22 -16.14
CA ILE A 162 -22.46 6.17 -17.60
C ILE A 162 -21.68 4.93 -18.02
N TRP A 163 -22.38 3.89 -18.45
CA TRP A 163 -21.74 2.66 -18.92
C TRP A 163 -21.17 2.81 -20.34
N ARG A 164 -21.88 3.55 -21.19
CA ARG A 164 -21.55 3.76 -22.61
C ARG A 164 -22.11 5.11 -23.06
N GLY A 165 -21.48 5.74 -24.06
CA GLY A 165 -21.96 6.99 -24.63
C GLY A 165 -20.89 8.08 -24.69
N GLN A 166 -21.33 9.32 -24.88
CA GLN A 166 -20.46 10.50 -24.84
C GLN A 166 -20.21 10.95 -23.39
N PRO A 167 -19.06 11.58 -23.10
CA PRO A 167 -18.83 12.21 -21.81
C PRO A 167 -19.89 13.27 -21.51
N VAL A 168 -20.34 13.35 -20.25
CA VAL A 168 -21.35 14.34 -19.81
C VAL A 168 -20.70 15.29 -18.82
N THR A 169 -20.78 16.59 -19.11
CA THR A 169 -20.28 17.65 -18.22
C THR A 169 -21.32 18.01 -17.18
N HIS A 170 -20.92 18.02 -15.91
CA HIS A 170 -21.71 18.49 -14.78
C HIS A 170 -21.08 19.76 -14.23
N ASN A 171 -21.79 20.88 -14.32
CA ASN A 171 -21.36 22.15 -13.74
C ASN A 171 -21.77 22.20 -12.27
N PHE A 172 -20.92 22.82 -11.45
CA PHE A 172 -21.17 23.03 -10.04
C PHE A 172 -20.55 24.34 -9.58
N VAL A 173 -21.07 24.88 -8.48
CA VAL A 173 -20.54 26.07 -7.82
C VAL A 173 -20.10 25.66 -6.42
N VAL A 174 -18.92 26.10 -6.04
CA VAL A 174 -18.43 26.01 -4.66
C VAL A 174 -18.52 27.41 -4.05
N GLU A 175 -19.37 27.55 -3.05
CA GLU A 175 -19.52 28.80 -2.30
C GLU A 175 -18.62 28.75 -1.07
N VAL A 176 -17.71 29.72 -0.98
CA VAL A 176 -16.85 29.94 0.18
C VAL A 176 -17.44 31.11 0.94
N THR A 177 -18.04 30.85 2.10
CA THR A 177 -18.74 31.84 2.95
C THR A 177 -17.91 32.15 4.19
N PRO A 178 -17.22 33.29 4.24
CA PRO A 178 -16.51 33.74 5.44
C PRO A 178 -17.50 34.40 6.43
N GLU A 179 -17.24 34.31 7.74
CA GLU A 179 -18.16 34.80 8.77
C GLU A 179 -18.47 36.31 8.68
N ASN A 180 -17.49 37.13 8.32
CA ASN A 180 -17.59 38.60 8.34
C ASN A 180 -17.21 39.27 7.02
N SER A 181 -17.15 38.53 5.91
CA SER A 181 -16.82 39.10 4.59
C SER A 181 -17.74 38.59 3.50
N THR A 182 -17.59 39.12 2.29
CA THR A 182 -18.40 38.71 1.14
C THR A 182 -18.11 37.25 0.76
N PRO A 183 -19.14 36.43 0.48
CA PRO A 183 -18.96 35.10 -0.08
C PRO A 183 -18.22 35.14 -1.42
N VAL A 184 -17.46 34.09 -1.70
CA VAL A 184 -16.74 33.89 -2.96
C VAL A 184 -17.27 32.65 -3.65
N ASP A 185 -17.87 32.84 -4.81
CA ASP A 185 -18.39 31.76 -5.64
C ASP A 185 -17.33 31.29 -6.65
N LEU A 186 -17.10 29.99 -6.68
CA LEU A 186 -16.12 29.34 -7.54
C LEU A 186 -16.81 28.37 -8.49
N ASP A 187 -16.81 28.70 -9.77
CA ASP A 187 -17.34 27.83 -10.82
C ASP A 187 -16.40 26.66 -11.10
N GLY A 188 -16.96 25.45 -11.10
CA GLY A 188 -16.28 24.21 -11.42
C GLY A 188 -17.07 23.34 -12.38
N SER A 189 -16.37 22.45 -13.06
CA SER A 189 -17.00 21.43 -13.90
C SER A 189 -16.36 20.06 -13.74
N TYR A 190 -17.20 19.03 -13.85
CA TYR A 190 -16.78 17.65 -13.77
C TYR A 190 -17.32 16.88 -14.98
N VAL A 191 -16.40 16.39 -15.81
CA VAL A 191 -16.70 15.59 -16.99
C VAL A 191 -16.76 14.12 -16.61
N GLN A 192 -17.96 13.56 -16.59
CA GLN A 192 -18.17 12.16 -16.32
C GLN A 192 -17.86 11.33 -17.58
N THR A 193 -16.81 10.51 -17.52
CA THR A 193 -16.42 9.61 -18.61
C THR A 193 -17.15 8.27 -18.52
N PRO A 194 -17.43 7.61 -19.66
CA PRO A 194 -18.01 6.26 -19.67
C PRO A 194 -17.05 5.24 -19.04
N VAL A 195 -17.62 4.24 -18.36
CA VAL A 195 -16.84 3.20 -17.65
C VAL A 195 -16.24 2.18 -18.62
N ILE A 196 -16.98 1.78 -19.66
CA ILE A 196 -16.52 0.77 -20.61
C ILE A 196 -15.83 1.48 -21.79
N PRO A 197 -14.54 1.22 -22.02
CA PRO A 197 -13.86 1.76 -23.18
C PRO A 197 -14.36 1.06 -24.45
N LYS A 198 -14.45 1.80 -25.56
CA LYS A 198 -15.02 1.29 -26.83
C LYS A 198 -14.28 0.07 -27.39
N TRP A 199 -12.99 -0.08 -27.10
CA TRP A 199 -12.17 -1.19 -27.57
C TRP A 199 -12.48 -2.52 -26.88
N LEU A 200 -13.05 -2.50 -25.67
CA LEU A 200 -13.32 -3.73 -24.91
C LEU A 200 -14.28 -4.66 -25.66
N ILE A 201 -15.26 -4.10 -26.38
CA ILE A 201 -16.20 -4.88 -27.18
C ILE A 201 -15.49 -5.57 -28.33
N TRP A 202 -14.59 -4.87 -29.02
CA TRP A 202 -13.79 -5.47 -30.09
C TRP A 202 -12.81 -6.52 -29.57
N ALA A 203 -12.22 -6.31 -28.40
CA ALA A 203 -11.40 -7.31 -27.73
C ALA A 203 -12.20 -8.56 -27.34
N LEU A 204 -13.42 -8.39 -26.80
CA LEU A 204 -14.31 -9.52 -26.48
C LEU A 204 -14.74 -10.28 -27.74
N ILE A 205 -15.08 -9.58 -28.83
CA ILE A 205 -15.38 -10.21 -30.12
C ILE A 205 -14.16 -10.99 -30.63
N GLY A 206 -12.96 -10.41 -30.58
CA GLY A 206 -11.72 -11.08 -30.96
C GLY A 206 -11.45 -12.34 -30.12
N LEU A 207 -11.69 -12.27 -28.81
CA LEU A 207 -11.51 -13.39 -27.89
C LEU A 207 -12.51 -14.53 -28.17
N ILE A 208 -13.76 -14.21 -28.48
CA ILE A 208 -14.78 -15.19 -28.87
C ILE A 208 -14.39 -15.86 -30.19
N LEU A 209 -13.94 -15.09 -31.19
CA LEU A 209 -13.49 -15.64 -32.48
C LEU A 209 -12.26 -16.53 -32.31
N LEU A 210 -11.31 -16.14 -31.46
CA LEU A 210 -10.14 -16.95 -31.14
C LEU A 210 -10.54 -18.26 -30.47
N ALA A 211 -11.45 -18.22 -29.49
CA ALA A 211 -11.96 -19.42 -28.83
C ALA A 211 -12.68 -20.35 -29.82
N ALA A 212 -13.49 -19.81 -30.73
CA ALA A 212 -14.13 -20.58 -31.79
C ALA A 212 -13.12 -21.21 -32.76
N ALA A 213 -12.06 -20.49 -33.13
CA ALA A 213 -10.99 -21.00 -33.98
C ALA A 213 -10.21 -22.13 -33.29
N LEU A 214 -9.87 -21.98 -32.00
CA LEU A 214 -9.22 -23.03 -31.20
C LEU A 214 -10.11 -24.26 -31.05
N ALA A 215 -11.41 -24.07 -30.82
CA ALA A 215 -12.37 -25.18 -30.78
C ALA A 215 -12.45 -25.91 -32.13
N ALA A 216 -12.54 -25.16 -33.24
CA ALA A 216 -12.52 -25.75 -34.58
C ALA A 216 -11.22 -26.52 -34.84
N LEU A 217 -10.06 -25.97 -34.49
CA LEU A 217 -8.75 -26.62 -34.59
C LEU A 217 -8.70 -27.92 -33.77
N TRP A 218 -9.21 -27.89 -32.54
CA TRP A 218 -9.29 -29.06 -31.66
C TRP A 218 -10.13 -30.18 -32.27
N PHE A 219 -11.35 -29.87 -32.74
CA PHE A 219 -12.27 -30.88 -33.27
C PHE A 219 -11.89 -31.39 -34.66
N THR A 220 -11.19 -30.61 -35.48
CA THR A 220 -10.87 -30.97 -36.88
C THR A 220 -9.50 -31.60 -37.05
N LEU A 221 -8.48 -31.16 -36.28
CA LEU A 221 -7.10 -31.62 -36.46
C LEU A 221 -6.61 -32.44 -35.27
N LEU A 222 -6.78 -31.96 -34.04
CA LEU A 222 -6.14 -32.60 -32.87
C LEU A 222 -6.87 -33.86 -32.41
N LYS A 223 -8.20 -33.79 -32.23
CA LYS A 223 -9.00 -34.92 -31.78
C LYS A 223 -8.85 -36.18 -32.66
N PRO A 224 -9.00 -36.13 -34.00
CA PRO A 224 -8.89 -37.32 -34.83
C PRO A 224 -7.48 -37.92 -34.85
N THR A 225 -6.44 -37.09 -34.78
CA THR A 225 -5.05 -37.57 -34.73
C THR A 225 -4.71 -38.24 -33.39
N ILE A 226 -5.23 -37.72 -32.28
CA ILE A 226 -5.05 -38.35 -30.96
C ILE A 226 -5.83 -39.67 -30.89
N GLU A 227 -7.06 -39.73 -31.40
CA GLU A 227 -7.85 -40.97 -31.47
C GLU A 227 -7.18 -42.02 -32.39
N SER A 228 -6.59 -41.61 -33.52
CA SER A 228 -5.88 -42.53 -34.40
C SER A 228 -4.60 -43.07 -33.75
N GLN A 229 -3.79 -42.22 -33.12
CA GLN A 229 -2.57 -42.65 -32.44
C GLN A 229 -2.87 -43.52 -31.20
N ALA A 230 -3.92 -43.21 -30.44
CA ALA A 230 -4.34 -44.05 -29.31
C ALA A 230 -4.85 -45.43 -29.79
N LYS A 231 -5.54 -45.48 -30.93
CA LYS A 231 -6.02 -46.74 -31.52
C LYS A 231 -4.88 -47.57 -32.10
N GLU A 232 -3.94 -46.94 -32.79
CA GLU A 232 -2.74 -47.59 -33.34
C GLU A 232 -1.86 -48.16 -32.21
N ALA A 233 -1.62 -47.39 -31.14
CA ALA A 233 -0.91 -47.86 -29.96
C ALA A 233 -1.66 -48.99 -29.22
N ALA A 234 -2.99 -48.97 -29.19
CA ALA A 234 -3.80 -50.04 -28.60
C ALA A 234 -3.78 -51.32 -29.45
N GLU A 235 -3.80 -51.22 -30.78
CA GLU A 235 -3.67 -52.35 -31.71
C GLU A 235 -2.26 -52.95 -31.67
N GLU A 236 -1.21 -52.12 -31.58
CA GLU A 236 0.18 -52.56 -31.39
C GLU A 236 0.36 -53.28 -30.04
N ALA A 237 -0.15 -52.70 -28.95
CA ALA A 237 -0.14 -53.34 -27.63
C ALA A 237 -0.93 -54.65 -27.60
N ALA A 238 -2.03 -54.76 -28.34
CA ALA A 238 -2.80 -56.01 -28.46
C ALA A 238 -2.03 -57.07 -29.27
N ALA A 239 -1.36 -56.69 -30.36
CA ALA A 239 -0.53 -57.59 -31.16
C ALA A 239 0.70 -58.09 -30.38
N ASP A 240 1.32 -57.22 -29.57
CA ASP A 240 2.42 -57.59 -28.68
C ASP A 240 1.95 -58.49 -27.53
N ALA A 241 0.75 -58.26 -26.98
CA ALA A 241 0.15 -59.13 -26.00
C ALA A 241 -0.18 -60.53 -26.58
N GLU A 242 -0.66 -60.62 -27.82
CA GLU A 242 -0.90 -61.90 -28.50
C GLU A 242 0.41 -62.66 -28.81
N LYS A 243 1.47 -61.95 -29.23
CA LYS A 243 2.81 -62.54 -29.39
C LYS A 243 3.37 -63.04 -28.08
N ALA A 244 3.30 -62.22 -27.02
CA ALA A 244 3.73 -62.61 -25.68
C ALA A 244 2.92 -63.80 -25.14
N ALA A 245 1.62 -63.88 -25.43
CA ALA A 245 0.77 -65.02 -25.08
C ALA A 245 1.16 -66.29 -25.88
N GLY A 246 1.50 -66.15 -27.17
CA GLY A 246 1.99 -67.24 -28.01
C GLY A 246 3.35 -67.78 -27.55
N GLU A 247 4.26 -66.89 -27.16
CA GLU A 247 5.56 -67.24 -26.56
C GLU A 247 5.40 -67.87 -25.18
N ALA A 248 4.51 -67.33 -24.33
CA ALA A 248 4.18 -67.91 -23.04
C ALA A 248 3.59 -69.32 -23.19
N LYS A 249 2.77 -69.57 -24.22
CA LYS A 249 2.22 -70.90 -24.51
C LYS A 249 3.29 -71.89 -24.96
N LYS A 250 4.21 -71.47 -25.84
CA LYS A 250 5.38 -72.29 -26.23
C LYS A 250 6.29 -72.59 -25.03
N ASN A 251 6.52 -71.60 -24.18
CA ASN A 251 7.32 -71.75 -22.97
C ASN A 251 6.61 -72.66 -21.94
N ALA A 252 5.28 -72.62 -21.84
CA ALA A 252 4.49 -73.52 -21.01
C ALA A 252 4.51 -74.98 -21.52
N GLU A 253 4.46 -75.18 -22.84
CA GLU A 253 4.60 -76.51 -23.46
C GLU A 253 6.02 -77.07 -23.28
N ALA A 254 7.06 -76.23 -23.43
CA ALA A 254 8.45 -76.58 -23.13
C ALA A 254 8.66 -76.87 -21.64
N ALA A 255 8.04 -76.09 -20.74
CA ALA A 255 8.07 -76.31 -19.30
C ALA A 255 7.36 -77.60 -18.89
N ASN A 256 6.25 -77.97 -19.56
CA ASN A 256 5.59 -79.27 -19.34
C ASN A 256 6.45 -80.45 -19.80
N GLY A 257 7.18 -80.31 -20.92
CA GLY A 257 8.17 -81.29 -21.37
C GLY A 257 9.38 -81.39 -20.42
N ALA A 258 9.83 -80.26 -19.88
CA ALA A 258 10.88 -80.21 -18.87
C ALA A 258 10.41 -80.80 -17.53
N ALA A 259 9.15 -80.59 -17.12
CA ALA A 259 8.56 -81.17 -15.92
C ALA A 259 8.40 -82.69 -16.01
N THR A 260 8.06 -83.23 -17.19
CA THR A 260 8.03 -84.70 -17.41
C THR A 260 9.43 -85.32 -17.39
N ASN A 261 10.46 -84.58 -17.79
CA ASN A 261 11.86 -85.01 -17.69
C ASN A 261 12.44 -84.81 -16.27
N ALA A 262 12.00 -83.78 -15.54
CA ALA A 262 12.35 -83.54 -14.14
C ALA A 262 11.72 -84.58 -13.22
N GLN A 263 10.48 -85.03 -13.48
CA GLN A 263 9.85 -86.13 -12.73
C GLN A 263 10.62 -87.45 -12.88
N LYS A 264 11.24 -87.71 -14.03
CA LYS A 264 12.13 -88.87 -14.25
C LYS A 264 13.51 -88.73 -13.62
N SER A 265 13.90 -87.50 -13.28
CA SER A 265 15.18 -87.18 -12.64
C SER A 265 15.05 -87.00 -11.12
N ALA A 266 13.81 -86.90 -10.61
CA ALA A 266 13.48 -86.77 -9.18
C ALA A 266 13.52 -88.11 -8.41
N ASP A 267 13.52 -89.26 -9.09
CA ASP A 267 13.70 -90.59 -8.44
C ASP A 267 15.18 -90.95 -8.16
N LYS A 268 16.14 -90.03 -8.37
CA LYS A 268 17.58 -90.33 -8.26
C LYS A 268 18.49 -89.27 -7.59
N ALA A 269 17.96 -88.28 -6.89
CA ALA A 269 18.82 -87.35 -6.15
C ALA A 269 18.14 -86.83 -4.88
N ASP A 270 18.19 -87.67 -3.84
CA ASP A 270 18.16 -87.23 -2.46
C ASP A 270 19.59 -86.76 -2.09
N GLN A 271 19.73 -85.60 -1.44
CA GLN A 271 20.97 -84.88 -1.05
C GLN A 271 21.66 -84.12 -2.21
N VAL A 272 21.84 -82.78 -2.23
CA VAL A 272 22.54 -81.89 -1.28
C VAL A 272 22.00 -80.44 -1.39
N ALA A 273 22.12 -79.70 -0.28
CA ALA A 273 21.54 -78.40 0.06
C ALA A 273 21.82 -77.17 -0.83
N GLY A 274 20.88 -76.21 -0.81
CA GLY A 274 21.19 -74.83 -0.43
C GLY A 274 20.88 -73.71 -1.44
N VAL A 275 19.61 -73.28 -1.55
CA VAL A 275 19.27 -71.92 -2.03
C VAL A 275 18.40 -71.24 -0.98
N LYS A 276 18.91 -70.14 -0.40
CA LYS A 276 18.21 -69.29 0.56
C LYS A 276 16.90 -68.76 -0.05
N PRO A 277 15.77 -68.76 0.68
CA PRO A 277 14.58 -68.06 0.24
C PRO A 277 14.83 -66.54 0.20
N ALA A 278 14.19 -65.84 -0.74
CA ALA A 278 14.15 -64.39 -0.77
C ALA A 278 13.59 -63.86 0.57
N PRO A 279 14.17 -62.80 1.15
CA PRO A 279 13.73 -62.29 2.44
C PRO A 279 12.27 -61.83 2.35
N LYS A 280 11.46 -62.19 3.36
CA LYS A 280 10.11 -61.65 3.51
C LYS A 280 10.25 -60.19 3.91
N VAL A 281 9.99 -59.27 3.00
CA VAL A 281 10.02 -57.84 3.34
C VAL A 281 8.75 -57.52 4.12
N ILE A 282 8.88 -57.01 5.35
CA ILE A 282 7.75 -56.52 6.14
C ILE A 282 7.52 -55.07 5.71
N LEU A 283 6.37 -54.79 5.09
CA LEU A 283 5.90 -53.44 4.78
C LEU A 283 5.01 -52.94 5.92
N THR A 284 5.38 -51.83 6.53
CA THR A 284 4.60 -51.19 7.59
C THR A 284 4.27 -49.77 7.19
N ASP A 285 3.00 -49.37 7.31
CA ASP A 285 2.61 -47.95 7.17
C ASP A 285 3.13 -47.17 8.39
N VAL A 286 3.87 -46.10 8.15
CA VAL A 286 4.53 -45.34 9.20
C VAL A 286 4.31 -43.84 8.98
N SER A 287 3.83 -43.17 10.03
CA SER A 287 3.83 -41.71 10.11
C SER A 287 4.81 -41.21 11.17
N ARG A 288 5.54 -40.14 10.84
CA ARG A 288 6.55 -39.53 11.71
C ARG A 288 6.45 -38.02 11.66
N ARG A 289 6.42 -37.36 12.83
CA ARG A 289 6.46 -35.91 12.92
C ARG A 289 7.87 -35.46 13.29
N LEU A 290 8.46 -34.62 12.45
CA LEU A 290 9.66 -33.85 12.76
C LEU A 290 9.24 -32.46 13.23
N HIS A 291 9.77 -31.98 14.35
CA HIS A 291 9.49 -30.70 14.99
C HIS A 291 10.81 -30.00 15.33
N VAL A 292 10.93 -28.74 14.95
CA VAL A 292 12.17 -27.97 15.03
C VAL A 292 11.84 -26.55 15.46
N ASP A 293 12.48 -26.09 16.55
CA ASP A 293 12.16 -24.83 17.21
C ASP A 293 13.38 -23.91 17.37
N PRO A 294 14.07 -23.49 16.30
CA PRO A 294 15.31 -22.71 16.44
C PRO A 294 15.06 -21.31 17.03
N LEU A 295 16.06 -20.75 17.71
CA LEU A 295 16.03 -19.36 18.19
C LEU A 295 15.87 -18.37 17.03
N GLY A 296 15.11 -17.29 17.27
CA GLY A 296 15.00 -16.16 16.35
C GLY A 296 16.33 -15.42 16.15
N GLY A 297 16.40 -14.57 15.12
CA GLY A 297 17.61 -13.79 14.81
C GLY A 297 18.63 -14.51 13.92
N GLY A 298 18.18 -15.51 13.14
CA GLY A 298 19.02 -16.30 12.23
C GLY A 298 19.46 -17.65 12.78
N GLY A 299 18.94 -18.08 13.94
CA GLY A 299 19.24 -19.39 14.51
C GLY A 299 18.82 -20.53 13.57
N THR A 300 19.59 -21.61 13.57
CA THR A 300 19.32 -22.80 12.74
C THR A 300 19.37 -24.04 13.61
N ASP A 301 18.40 -24.93 13.44
CA ASP A 301 18.32 -26.21 14.13
C ASP A 301 17.72 -27.28 13.20
N ALA A 302 17.81 -28.55 13.56
CA ALA A 302 17.25 -29.64 12.77
C ALA A 302 16.82 -30.84 13.61
N GLN A 303 15.84 -31.58 13.09
CA GLN A 303 15.51 -32.91 13.60
C GLN A 303 15.66 -33.97 12.51
N ASN A 304 16.20 -35.12 12.92
CA ASN A 304 16.44 -36.27 12.05
C ASN A 304 15.46 -37.39 12.38
N TYR A 305 15.06 -38.13 11.35
CA TYR A 305 14.52 -39.47 11.43
C TYR A 305 15.50 -40.42 10.74
N ASP A 306 16.20 -41.22 11.54
CA ASP A 306 17.18 -42.19 11.07
C ASP A 306 16.49 -43.49 10.68
N ILE A 307 16.78 -43.98 9.47
CA ILE A 307 16.29 -45.28 9.00
C ILE A 307 17.26 -46.35 9.51
N VAL A 308 16.74 -47.27 10.33
CA VAL A 308 17.52 -48.34 10.97
C VAL A 308 17.22 -49.69 10.34
N ASP A 309 17.99 -50.72 10.71
CA ASP A 309 17.79 -52.12 10.32
C ASP A 309 17.79 -52.38 8.80
N GLU A 310 18.65 -51.65 8.07
CA GLU A 310 18.71 -51.69 6.59
C GLU A 310 17.34 -51.44 5.94
N GLY A 311 16.47 -50.68 6.63
CA GLY A 311 15.15 -50.33 6.15
C GLY A 311 15.19 -49.38 4.96
N VAL A 312 14.11 -49.38 4.19
CA VAL A 312 13.88 -48.40 3.13
C VAL A 312 12.53 -47.73 3.40
N TYR A 313 12.54 -46.42 3.57
CA TYR A 313 11.33 -45.61 3.78
C TYR A 313 10.89 -45.00 2.45
N ARG A 314 9.65 -45.28 2.06
CA ARG A 314 9.01 -44.75 0.86
C ARG A 314 8.06 -43.63 1.28
N LEU A 315 8.55 -42.39 1.21
CA LEU A 315 7.83 -41.18 1.57
C LEU A 315 6.83 -40.82 0.47
N THR A 316 5.54 -40.84 0.81
CA THR A 316 4.44 -40.51 -0.10
C THR A 316 3.81 -39.18 0.24
N ASP A 317 3.86 -38.75 1.49
CA ASP A 317 3.14 -37.57 1.96
C ASP A 317 4.01 -36.72 2.88
N VAL A 318 3.98 -35.41 2.68
CA VAL A 318 4.65 -34.43 3.55
C VAL A 318 3.70 -33.28 3.83
N VAL A 319 3.41 -33.04 5.11
CA VAL A 319 2.68 -31.86 5.58
C VAL A 319 3.60 -31.00 6.43
N LEU A 320 4.03 -29.86 5.88
CA LEU A 320 4.78 -28.84 6.60
C LEU A 320 3.81 -27.91 7.32
N SER A 321 4.08 -27.62 8.59
CA SER A 321 3.26 -26.75 9.43
C SER A 321 4.11 -25.67 10.10
N ASN A 322 3.66 -24.43 9.95
CA ASN A 322 4.16 -23.18 10.53
C ASN A 322 2.97 -22.41 11.14
N PRO A 323 2.36 -22.93 12.22
CA PRO A 323 1.15 -22.32 12.80
C PRO A 323 1.43 -20.96 13.44
N GLN A 324 2.64 -20.75 13.95
CA GLN A 324 3.06 -19.49 14.58
C GLN A 324 3.20 -18.33 13.59
N GLY A 325 3.41 -18.65 12.31
CA GLY A 325 3.58 -17.69 11.25
C GLY A 325 4.97 -17.07 11.18
N ASP A 326 5.97 -17.91 11.39
CA ASP A 326 7.38 -17.59 11.38
C ASP A 326 7.90 -17.16 10.01
N PHE A 327 9.04 -16.47 10.02
CA PHE A 327 9.79 -16.05 8.84
C PHE A 327 11.18 -16.68 8.85
N GLY A 328 11.58 -17.25 7.71
CA GLY A 328 12.78 -18.08 7.66
C GLY A 328 12.73 -19.07 6.51
N ARG A 329 13.39 -20.21 6.69
CA ARG A 329 13.51 -21.26 5.67
C ARG A 329 13.39 -22.64 6.31
N ALA A 330 12.58 -23.51 5.73
CA ALA A 330 12.50 -24.92 6.07
C ALA A 330 12.99 -25.75 4.87
N VAL A 331 13.94 -26.63 5.13
CA VAL A 331 14.56 -27.50 4.14
C VAL A 331 14.38 -28.95 4.58
N LEU A 332 13.70 -29.75 3.76
CA LEU A 332 13.58 -31.19 3.96
C LEU A 332 14.65 -31.88 3.12
N LEU A 333 15.56 -32.59 3.78
CA LEU A 333 16.58 -33.39 3.15
C LEU A 333 16.27 -34.87 3.31
N VAL A 334 16.48 -35.65 2.24
CA VAL A 334 16.41 -37.11 2.25
C VAL A 334 17.75 -37.63 1.78
N ASP A 335 18.42 -38.42 2.61
CA ASP A 335 19.77 -38.97 2.37
C ASP A 335 20.79 -37.89 1.94
N GLY A 336 20.65 -36.68 2.51
CA GLY A 336 21.51 -35.53 2.23
C GLY A 336 21.08 -34.67 1.03
N GLU A 337 20.16 -35.14 0.18
CA GLU A 337 19.65 -34.39 -0.96
C GLU A 337 18.46 -33.52 -0.57
N VAL A 338 18.43 -32.28 -1.07
CA VAL A 338 17.33 -31.33 -0.81
C VAL A 338 16.12 -31.74 -1.63
N GLN A 339 15.09 -32.24 -0.95
CA GLN A 339 13.81 -32.60 -1.58
C GLN A 339 12.86 -31.42 -1.61
N MET A 340 12.88 -30.61 -0.55
CA MET A 340 12.01 -29.46 -0.42
C MET A 340 12.78 -28.31 0.21
N ASP A 341 12.51 -27.12 -0.31
CA ASP A 341 13.11 -25.89 0.17
C ASP A 341 12.08 -24.77 0.07
N VAL A 342 11.54 -24.38 1.22
CA VAL A 342 10.42 -23.45 1.31
C VAL A 342 10.70 -22.33 2.29
N ALA A 343 10.27 -21.12 1.94
CA ALA A 343 10.29 -19.99 2.87
C ALA A 343 9.11 -20.10 3.84
N LEU A 344 9.36 -19.93 5.14
CA LEU A 344 8.34 -20.08 6.19
C LEU A 344 7.18 -19.09 6.01
N GLU A 345 7.45 -17.89 5.49
CA GLU A 345 6.45 -16.86 5.21
C GLU A 345 5.41 -17.25 4.14
N ASN A 346 5.66 -18.30 3.35
CA ASN A 346 4.77 -18.69 2.27
C ASN A 346 3.64 -19.64 2.70
N PHE A 347 3.68 -20.18 3.93
CA PHE A 347 2.69 -21.16 4.37
C PHE A 347 2.34 -21.08 5.87
N ARG A 348 1.19 -21.66 6.20
CA ARG A 348 0.81 -22.04 7.56
C ARG A 348 0.70 -23.55 7.66
N ASP A 349 0.06 -24.16 6.67
CA ASP A 349 0.13 -25.59 6.39
C ASP A 349 0.35 -25.77 4.89
N LEU A 350 1.29 -26.65 4.52
CA LEU A 350 1.65 -26.94 3.14
C LEU A 350 1.77 -28.44 2.96
N ASP A 351 0.98 -28.98 2.04
CA ASP A 351 0.74 -30.41 1.89
C ASP A 351 1.18 -30.88 0.49
N PHE A 352 1.96 -31.96 0.44
CA PHE A 352 2.41 -32.61 -0.77
C PHE A 352 2.13 -34.11 -0.72
N HIS A 353 1.52 -34.60 -1.80
CA HIS A 353 1.25 -36.02 -2.03
C HIS A 353 1.98 -36.45 -3.31
N PHE A 354 2.82 -37.48 -3.22
CA PHE A 354 3.67 -37.95 -4.32
C PHE A 354 3.12 -39.25 -4.91
N VAL A 355 2.87 -39.25 -6.23
CA VAL A 355 2.50 -40.49 -6.95
C VAL A 355 3.69 -41.46 -7.02
N SER A 356 4.90 -40.92 -7.18
CA SER A 356 6.15 -41.67 -7.10
C SER A 356 6.85 -41.35 -5.78
N PRO A 357 7.01 -42.32 -4.88
CA PRO A 357 7.53 -42.05 -3.55
C PRO A 357 8.99 -41.59 -3.59
N ILE A 358 9.33 -40.65 -2.72
CA ILE A 358 10.73 -40.29 -2.43
C ILE A 358 11.29 -41.39 -1.53
N VAL A 359 12.42 -41.97 -1.90
CA VAL A 359 13.00 -43.12 -1.20
C VAL A 359 14.13 -42.64 -0.29
N ALA A 360 14.06 -43.01 0.99
CA ALA A 360 15.09 -42.77 1.99
C ALA A 360 15.63 -44.10 2.50
N SER A 361 16.95 -44.23 2.56
CA SER A 361 17.68 -45.41 3.01
C SER A 361 18.54 -45.14 4.24
N GLU A 362 18.86 -43.87 4.53
CA GLU A 362 19.70 -43.49 5.66
C GLU A 362 18.96 -42.56 6.61
N ARG A 363 18.48 -41.41 6.13
CA ARG A 363 17.96 -40.35 7.00
C ARG A 363 17.02 -39.39 6.28
N ILE A 364 15.96 -39.01 6.97
CA ILE A 364 15.15 -37.83 6.62
C ILE A 364 15.42 -36.74 7.65
N ARG A 365 15.73 -35.51 7.20
CA ARG A 365 16.08 -34.39 8.06
C ARG A 365 15.25 -33.16 7.72
N LEU A 366 14.61 -32.58 8.73
CA LEU A 366 14.04 -31.23 8.63
C LEU A 366 15.02 -30.24 9.24
N LEU A 367 15.54 -29.33 8.43
CA LEU A 367 16.41 -28.23 8.84
C LEU A 367 15.61 -26.92 8.78
N VAL A 368 15.62 -26.13 9.86
CA VAL A 368 14.90 -24.86 9.92
C VAL A 368 15.86 -23.74 10.32
N THR A 369 15.89 -22.69 9.51
CA THR A 369 16.54 -21.41 9.83
C THR A 369 15.48 -20.37 10.14
N CYS A 370 15.48 -19.86 11.37
CA CYS A 370 14.52 -18.88 11.86
C CYS A 370 15.11 -17.48 11.84
N ARG A 371 14.57 -16.61 10.98
CA ARG A 371 14.94 -15.19 10.96
C ARG A 371 14.12 -14.43 12.00
N THR A 372 12.80 -14.55 11.92
CA THR A 372 11.87 -13.83 12.81
C THR A 372 10.77 -14.79 13.28
N PRO A 373 10.66 -15.05 14.60
CA PRO A 373 9.51 -15.74 15.18
C PRO A 373 8.21 -14.97 14.92
N GLY A 374 7.16 -15.69 14.53
CA GLY A 374 5.81 -15.16 14.40
C GLY A 374 5.19 -14.83 15.76
N THR A 375 4.07 -14.11 15.74
CA THR A 375 3.30 -13.77 16.95
C THR A 375 1.84 -14.14 16.72
N PRO A 376 1.35 -15.26 17.29
CA PRO A 376 -0.05 -15.63 17.20
C PRO A 376 -0.94 -14.58 17.88
N PRO A 377 -2.20 -14.39 17.43
CA PRO A 377 -3.17 -13.58 18.15
C PRO A 377 -3.32 -14.09 19.59
N ASP A 378 -3.40 -13.17 20.54
CA ASP A 378 -3.58 -13.46 21.97
C ASP A 378 -2.45 -14.26 22.65
N ALA A 379 -1.28 -14.37 22.02
CA ALA A 379 -0.08 -14.98 22.59
C ALA A 379 1.03 -13.94 22.85
N PRO A 380 1.87 -14.11 23.88
CA PRO A 380 3.06 -13.28 24.05
C PRO A 380 4.02 -13.48 22.86
N PRO A 381 4.83 -12.47 22.49
CA PRO A 381 5.81 -12.61 21.41
C PRO A 381 6.76 -13.78 21.66
N ALA A 382 6.86 -14.69 20.69
CA ALA A 382 7.73 -15.86 20.76
C ALA A 382 9.20 -15.49 20.51
N THR A 383 10.12 -16.22 21.12
CA THR A 383 11.58 -16.06 20.93
C THR A 383 12.19 -17.13 20.02
N ARG A 384 11.41 -18.15 19.67
CA ARG A 384 11.81 -19.29 18.83
C ARG A 384 10.76 -19.47 17.75
N CYS A 385 11.17 -19.94 16.57
CA CYS A 385 10.21 -20.43 15.59
C CYS A 385 9.62 -21.77 16.06
N ASP A 386 8.48 -22.16 15.49
CA ASP A 386 7.77 -23.39 15.74
C ASP A 386 7.34 -24.01 14.40
N THR A 387 8.17 -24.90 13.86
CA THR A 387 7.96 -25.51 12.55
C THR A 387 8.00 -27.04 12.67
N SER A 388 7.12 -27.72 11.94
CA SER A 388 7.13 -29.19 11.87
C SER A 388 6.83 -29.74 10.47
N ALA A 389 7.24 -30.98 10.24
CA ALA A 389 6.88 -31.79 9.08
C ALA A 389 6.25 -33.10 9.55
N LEU A 390 5.03 -33.40 9.10
CA LEU A 390 4.46 -34.74 9.22
C LEU A 390 4.77 -35.51 7.95
N LEU A 391 5.49 -36.63 8.11
CA LEU A 391 5.89 -37.53 7.05
C LEU A 391 4.96 -38.75 7.06
N GLY A 392 4.44 -39.12 5.89
CA GLY A 392 3.62 -40.30 5.66
C GLY A 392 4.23 -41.20 4.60
N GLY A 393 4.19 -42.51 4.81
CA GLY A 393 4.77 -43.47 3.88
C GLY A 393 4.80 -44.89 4.41
N THR A 394 5.56 -45.74 3.71
CA THR A 394 5.77 -47.14 4.10
C THR A 394 7.24 -47.38 4.43
N LEU A 395 7.51 -48.12 5.50
CA LEU A 395 8.84 -48.63 5.84
C LEU A 395 8.90 -50.11 5.48
N SER A 396 9.83 -50.47 4.60
CA SER A 396 10.18 -51.85 4.30
C SER A 396 11.44 -52.25 5.06
N VAL A 397 11.36 -53.32 5.86
CA VAL A 397 12.49 -53.86 6.63
C VAL A 397 12.72 -55.31 6.21
N PRO A 398 13.98 -55.78 6.07
CA PRO A 398 14.26 -57.20 5.86
C PRO A 398 13.72 -58.03 7.03
N SER A 399 13.03 -59.16 6.76
CA SER A 399 12.73 -60.12 7.83
C SER A 399 14.05 -60.70 8.36
N SER A 400 14.22 -60.69 9.68
CA SER A 400 15.31 -61.41 10.36
C SER A 400 15.29 -62.92 10.12
#